data_AF-A0A379CE63-F1
#
_entry.id   AF-A0A379CE63-F1
#
_cell.length_a   1.000
_cell.length_b   1.000
_cell.length_c   1.000
_cell.angle_alpha   90.00
_cell.angle_beta   90.00
_cell.angle_gamma   90.00
#
_symmetry.space_group_name_H-M   'P 1'
#
loop_
_entity.id
_entity.type
_entity.pdbx_description
1 polymer ?
#
loop_
_entity_poly.entity_id
_entity_poly.type
_entity_poly.pdbx_seq_one_letter_code
_entity_poly.pdbx_strand_id
1 'polypeptide(L)'
;MEEKKQKVGQIRKKEILEAAKKVFLRKGFADTVMEDIITETSLSRGGVYYHYKSIVEILHDLMREGMAYRMDKMNEFMAKYSNELGKEALAEMLVDRMLDENELMSIYVIYLQAIKNNDELKKLYPVLKEETLHSDYGGDIKGVKLGDFRWNTTDFVLYFMNAIILGCEILEARDNFWQNRDFLIKVMMLYFDYYDEGKIK
;
A
#
# COMPACT_ATOMS: atom_id res chain seq x y z
N MET A 1 28.17 -19.97 2.55
CA MET A 1 27.26 -20.87 1.81
C MET A 1 25.79 -20.54 2.08
N GLU A 2 25.46 -20.17 3.31
CA GLU A 2 24.12 -19.76 3.75
C GLU A 2 23.65 -18.42 3.16
N GLU A 3 24.52 -17.40 3.13
CA GLU A 3 24.24 -16.10 2.49
C GLU A 3 23.93 -16.23 0.98
N LYS A 4 24.62 -17.13 0.28
CA LYS A 4 24.40 -17.37 -1.15
C LYS A 4 23.04 -18.05 -1.38
N LYS A 5 22.62 -18.96 -0.50
CA LYS A 5 21.29 -19.59 -0.54
C LYS A 5 20.18 -18.58 -0.22
N GLN A 6 20.37 -17.70 0.77
CA GLN A 6 19.41 -16.63 1.09
C GLN A 6 19.23 -15.65 -0.08
N LYS A 7 20.33 -15.20 -0.71
CA LYS A 7 20.26 -14.33 -1.89
C LYS A 7 19.49 -14.98 -3.05
N VAL A 8 19.72 -16.26 -3.32
CA VAL A 8 18.98 -16.99 -4.36
C VAL A 8 17.49 -17.09 -4.00
N GLY A 9 17.14 -17.39 -2.74
CA GLY A 9 15.75 -17.45 -2.30
C GLY A 9 15.02 -16.11 -2.44
N GLN A 10 15.69 -14.98 -2.15
CA GLN A 10 15.12 -13.64 -2.34
C GLN A 10 14.87 -13.32 -3.82
N ILE A 11 15.82 -13.66 -4.70
CA ILE A 11 15.66 -13.48 -6.16
C ILE A 11 14.44 -14.26 -6.67
N ARG A 12 14.27 -15.50 -6.20
CA ARG A 12 13.12 -16.34 -6.57
C ARG A 12 11.80 -15.81 -6.05
N LYS A 13 11.74 -15.32 -4.81
CA LYS A 13 10.54 -14.64 -4.30
C LYS A 13 10.17 -13.44 -5.16
N LYS A 14 11.14 -12.58 -5.48
CA LYS A 14 10.90 -11.40 -6.33
C LYS A 14 10.38 -11.78 -7.71
N GLU A 15 10.92 -12.84 -8.32
CA GLU A 15 10.41 -13.36 -9.59
C GLU A 15 8.94 -13.80 -9.50
N ILE A 16 8.57 -14.51 -8.42
CA ILE A 16 7.19 -14.95 -8.20
C ILE A 16 6.27 -13.74 -7.98
N LEU A 17 6.68 -12.75 -7.19
CA LEU A 17 5.90 -11.54 -6.92
C LEU A 17 5.66 -10.72 -8.19
N GLU A 18 6.70 -10.53 -9.02
CA GLU A 18 6.54 -9.83 -10.31
C GLU A 18 5.61 -10.57 -11.28
N ALA A 19 5.72 -11.90 -11.35
CA ALA A 19 4.80 -12.72 -12.15
C ALA A 19 3.35 -12.61 -11.63
N ALA A 20 3.17 -12.71 -10.32
CA ALA A 20 1.87 -12.61 -9.68
C ALA A 20 1.22 -11.23 -9.87
N LYS A 21 2.00 -10.14 -9.72
CA LYS A 21 1.55 -8.77 -9.98
C LYS A 21 0.98 -8.65 -11.39
N LYS A 22 1.70 -9.13 -12.42
CA LYS A 22 1.21 -9.13 -13.82
C LYS A 22 -0.09 -9.91 -13.99
N VAL A 23 -0.19 -11.10 -13.37
CA VAL A 23 -1.39 -11.94 -13.44
C VAL A 23 -2.57 -11.25 -12.75
N PHE A 24 -2.38 -10.70 -11.56
CA PHE A 24 -3.44 -9.99 -10.82
C PHE A 24 -3.91 -8.73 -11.56
N LEU A 25 -3.00 -7.93 -12.12
CA LEU A 25 -3.39 -6.75 -12.91
C LEU A 25 -4.18 -7.14 -14.17
N ARG A 26 -3.92 -8.32 -14.74
CA ARG A 26 -4.58 -8.81 -15.96
C ARG A 26 -5.93 -9.50 -15.69
N LYS A 27 -6.05 -10.26 -14.60
CA LYS A 27 -7.19 -11.14 -14.32
C LYS A 27 -8.01 -10.75 -13.08
N GLY A 28 -7.50 -9.84 -12.25
CA GLY A 28 -8.00 -9.63 -10.89
C GLY A 28 -7.71 -10.83 -9.98
N PHE A 29 -8.08 -10.71 -8.71
CA PHE A 29 -7.85 -11.77 -7.73
C PHE A 29 -8.77 -12.98 -7.90
N ALA A 30 -10.06 -12.75 -8.15
CA ALA A 30 -11.09 -13.80 -8.16
C ALA A 30 -10.88 -14.86 -9.26
N ASP A 31 -10.36 -14.45 -10.42
CA ASP A 31 -10.12 -15.34 -11.57
C ASP A 31 -8.68 -15.86 -11.64
N THR A 32 -7.85 -15.55 -10.63
CA THR A 32 -6.45 -16.01 -10.58
C THR A 32 -6.34 -17.32 -9.79
N VAL A 33 -5.54 -18.25 -10.29
CA VAL A 33 -5.13 -19.47 -9.58
C VAL A 33 -3.60 -19.58 -9.55
N MET A 34 -3.07 -20.42 -8.65
CA MET A 34 -1.62 -20.65 -8.53
C MET A 34 -0.97 -21.05 -9.87
N GLU A 35 -1.69 -21.80 -10.72
CA GLU A 35 -1.16 -22.25 -12.01
C GLU A 35 -0.88 -21.07 -12.96
N ASP A 36 -1.71 -20.03 -12.96
CA ASP A 36 -1.48 -18.85 -13.79
C ASP A 36 -0.13 -18.21 -13.44
N ILE A 37 0.17 -18.07 -12.15
CA ILE A 37 1.42 -17.50 -11.66
C ILE A 37 2.60 -18.43 -12.01
N ILE A 38 2.45 -19.75 -11.80
CA ILE A 38 3.49 -20.72 -12.15
C ILE A 38 3.86 -20.60 -13.63
N THR A 39 2.87 -20.49 -14.52
CA THR A 39 3.11 -20.36 -15.97
C THR A 39 3.75 -19.04 -16.39
N GLU A 40 3.62 -17.99 -15.57
CA GLU A 40 4.21 -16.67 -15.80
C GLU A 40 5.66 -16.57 -15.23
N THR A 41 6.13 -17.58 -14.48
CA THR A 41 7.49 -17.64 -13.92
C THR A 41 8.41 -18.59 -14.71
N SER A 42 9.73 -18.45 -14.52
CA SER A 42 10.70 -19.45 -15.00
C SER A 42 10.88 -20.64 -14.04
N LEU A 43 10.21 -20.63 -12.89
CA LEU A 43 10.34 -21.66 -11.86
C LEU A 43 9.50 -22.90 -12.20
N SER A 44 9.93 -24.05 -11.69
CA SER A 44 9.06 -25.23 -11.67
C SER A 44 7.90 -25.03 -10.68
N ARG A 45 6.82 -25.80 -10.87
CA ARG A 45 5.69 -25.88 -9.93
C ARG A 45 6.17 -26.07 -8.48
N GLY A 46 7.08 -27.02 -8.25
CA GLY A 46 7.65 -27.27 -6.93
C GLY A 46 8.47 -26.09 -6.39
N GLY A 47 9.12 -25.32 -7.27
CA GLY A 47 9.85 -24.11 -6.90
C GLY A 47 8.94 -22.98 -6.42
N VAL A 48 7.80 -22.77 -7.06
CA VAL A 48 6.82 -21.77 -6.59
C VAL A 48 6.19 -22.21 -5.27
N TYR A 49 5.74 -23.47 -5.18
CA TYR A 49 5.14 -24.02 -3.95
C TYR A 49 6.12 -24.15 -2.78
N TYR A 50 7.43 -24.09 -3.03
CA TYR A 50 8.43 -23.99 -1.98
C TYR A 50 8.35 -22.63 -1.25
N HIS A 51 8.03 -21.56 -1.98
CA HIS A 51 7.99 -20.19 -1.43
C HIS A 51 6.59 -19.76 -0.97
N TYR A 52 5.54 -20.15 -1.68
CA TYR A 52 4.17 -19.71 -1.42
C TYR A 52 3.18 -20.87 -1.51
N LYS A 53 2.24 -20.95 -0.56
CA LYS A 53 1.21 -21.99 -0.52
C LYS A 53 -0.09 -21.57 -1.18
N SER A 54 -0.36 -20.27 -1.26
CA SER A 54 -1.57 -19.72 -1.83
C SER A 54 -1.32 -18.39 -2.55
N ILE A 55 -2.26 -18.00 -3.41
CA ILE A 55 -2.27 -16.67 -4.03
C ILE A 55 -2.57 -15.57 -2.99
N VAL A 56 -3.15 -15.92 -1.84
CA VAL A 56 -3.40 -15.00 -0.71
C VAL A 56 -2.09 -14.59 -0.07
N GLU A 57 -1.19 -15.55 0.21
CA GLU A 57 0.15 -15.25 0.75
C GLU A 57 0.94 -14.36 -0.21
N ILE A 58 0.87 -14.64 -1.52
CA ILE A 58 1.54 -13.84 -2.56
C ILE A 58 0.99 -12.42 -2.59
N LEU A 59 -0.35 -12.27 -2.61
CA LEU A 59 -0.98 -10.95 -2.63
C LEU A 59 -0.67 -10.15 -1.36
N HIS A 60 -0.61 -10.81 -0.20
CA HIS A 60 -0.20 -10.16 1.05
C HIS A 60 1.27 -9.70 1.01
N ASP A 61 2.19 -10.50 0.47
CA ASP A 61 3.59 -10.08 0.30
C ASP A 61 3.73 -8.93 -0.71
N LEU A 62 2.88 -8.85 -1.75
CA LEU A 62 2.82 -7.68 -2.63
C LEU A 62 2.39 -6.40 -1.88
N MET A 63 1.55 -6.51 -0.85
CA MET A 63 1.24 -5.35 0.01
C MET A 63 2.46 -4.86 0.77
N ARG A 64 3.36 -5.77 1.17
CA ARG A 64 4.64 -5.40 1.80
C ARG A 64 5.59 -4.70 0.84
N GLU A 65 5.62 -5.09 -0.43
CA GLU A 65 6.33 -4.32 -1.46
C GLU A 65 5.72 -2.93 -1.65
N GLY A 66 4.39 -2.83 -1.63
CA GLY A 66 3.65 -1.56 -1.60
C GLY A 66 4.08 -0.67 -0.43
N MET A 67 4.14 -1.21 0.79
CA MET A 67 4.58 -0.47 1.97
C MET A 67 6.03 0.01 1.86
N ALA A 68 6.95 -0.82 1.35
CA ALA A 68 8.33 -0.42 1.12
C ALA A 68 8.43 0.73 0.11
N TYR A 69 7.70 0.65 -1.01
CA TYR A 69 7.62 1.74 -1.98
C TYR A 69 7.08 3.04 -1.36
N ARG A 70 6.04 2.94 -0.52
CA ARG A 70 5.48 4.11 0.19
C ARG A 70 6.48 4.72 1.16
N MET A 71 7.28 3.90 1.84
CA MET A 71 8.35 4.36 2.73
C MET A 71 9.44 5.09 1.95
N ASP A 72 9.82 4.61 0.77
CA ASP A 72 10.78 5.30 -0.09
C ASP A 72 10.24 6.66 -0.54
N LYS A 73 8.96 6.74 -0.93
CA LYS A 73 8.29 8.01 -1.28
C LYS A 73 8.22 8.98 -0.11
N MET A 74 7.94 8.46 1.09
CA MET A 74 7.98 9.24 2.33
C MET A 74 9.38 9.83 2.54
N ASN A 75 10.43 9.01 2.43
CA ASN A 75 11.81 9.46 2.60
C ASN A 75 12.23 10.51 1.55
N GLU A 76 11.81 10.34 0.28
CA GLU A 76 12.02 11.32 -0.79
C GLU A 76 11.32 12.66 -0.49
N PHE A 77 10.08 12.60 0.03
CA PHE A 77 9.34 13.78 0.45
C PHE A 77 10.08 14.46 1.60
N MET A 78 10.41 13.72 2.66
CA MET A 78 11.09 14.24 3.84
C MET A 78 12.44 14.90 3.53
N ALA A 79 13.21 14.36 2.60
CA ALA A 79 14.49 14.95 2.19
C ALA A 79 14.35 16.38 1.62
N LYS A 80 13.15 16.76 1.14
CA LYS A 80 12.86 18.10 0.60
C LYS A 80 12.46 19.10 1.70
N TYR A 81 12.02 18.64 2.87
CA TYR A 81 11.55 19.48 3.96
C TYR A 81 12.54 19.41 5.13
N SER A 82 13.41 20.42 5.22
CA SER A 82 14.49 20.50 6.22
C SER A 82 14.07 21.06 7.58
N ASN A 83 12.83 21.51 7.74
CA ASN A 83 12.24 22.07 8.97
C ASN A 83 10.84 21.49 9.24
N GLU A 84 10.33 21.67 10.47
CA GLU A 84 9.04 21.16 10.99
C GLU A 84 7.97 20.92 9.92
N LEU A 85 7.50 19.67 9.82
CA LEU A 85 6.39 19.27 8.95
C LEU A 85 5.12 20.01 9.37
N GLY A 86 4.78 21.07 8.64
CA GLY A 86 3.49 21.74 8.80
C GLY A 86 2.32 20.86 8.34
N LYS A 87 1.11 21.14 8.87
CA LYS A 87 -0.14 20.47 8.46
C LYS A 87 -0.37 20.48 6.95
N GLU A 88 0.00 21.56 6.26
CA GLU A 88 -0.14 21.65 4.79
C GLU A 88 0.75 20.61 4.08
N ALA A 89 2.02 20.47 4.47
CA ALA A 89 2.93 19.51 3.87
C ALA A 89 2.45 18.06 4.09
N LEU A 90 1.94 17.76 5.30
CA LEU A 90 1.33 16.46 5.59
C LEU A 90 0.06 16.22 4.76
N ALA A 91 -0.77 17.25 4.56
CA ALA A 91 -1.95 17.16 3.73
C ALA A 91 -1.60 16.90 2.26
N GLU A 92 -0.63 17.64 1.71
CA GLU A 92 -0.08 17.41 0.36
C GLU A 92 0.39 15.96 0.20
N MET A 93 1.16 15.46 1.15
CA MET A 93 1.69 14.10 1.15
C MET A 93 0.58 13.04 1.19
N LEU A 94 -0.47 13.22 2.00
CA LEU A 94 -1.61 12.30 2.05
C LEU A 94 -2.43 12.36 0.76
N VAL A 95 -2.59 13.54 0.16
CA VAL A 95 -3.27 13.68 -1.13
C VAL A 95 -2.47 13.03 -2.25
N ASP A 96 -1.16 13.23 -2.30
CA ASP A 96 -0.29 12.55 -3.26
C ASP A 96 -0.31 11.04 -3.07
N ARG A 97 -0.48 10.56 -1.82
CA ARG A 97 -0.71 9.13 -1.55
C ARG A 97 -2.00 8.60 -2.16
N MET A 98 -3.09 9.35 -2.05
CA MET A 98 -4.40 8.94 -2.57
C MET A 98 -4.46 8.95 -4.11
N LEU A 99 -3.69 9.84 -4.74
CA LEU A 99 -3.72 10.07 -6.18
C LEU A 99 -2.56 9.43 -6.95
N ASP A 100 -1.70 8.70 -6.24
CA ASP A 100 -0.55 7.99 -6.78
C ASP A 100 -0.98 6.97 -7.86
N GLU A 101 -0.32 7.02 -9.01
CA GLU A 101 -0.59 6.15 -10.15
C GLU A 101 0.59 5.21 -10.35
N ASN A 102 0.43 3.98 -9.87
CA ASN A 102 1.41 2.92 -10.06
C ASN A 102 0.76 1.53 -9.87
N GLU A 103 1.43 0.50 -10.39
CA GLU A 103 0.95 -0.87 -10.34
C GLU A 103 0.64 -1.38 -8.91
N LEU A 104 1.42 -0.96 -7.91
CA LEU A 104 1.20 -1.41 -6.52
C LEU A 104 -0.09 -0.81 -5.94
N MET A 105 -0.50 0.38 -6.37
CA MET A 105 -1.80 0.97 -6.01
C MET A 105 -2.96 0.16 -6.60
N SER A 106 -2.85 -0.25 -7.87
CA SER A 106 -3.84 -1.12 -8.50
C SER A 106 -3.91 -2.50 -7.82
N ILE A 107 -2.76 -3.07 -7.41
CA ILE A 107 -2.75 -4.30 -6.59
C ILE A 107 -3.42 -4.08 -5.24
N TYR A 108 -3.21 -2.94 -4.57
CA TYR A 108 -3.89 -2.63 -3.32
C TYR A 108 -5.41 -2.53 -3.49
N VAL A 109 -5.89 -1.94 -4.58
CA VAL A 109 -7.33 -1.94 -4.90
C VAL A 109 -7.86 -3.34 -5.13
N ILE A 110 -7.13 -4.21 -5.84
CA ILE A 110 -7.49 -5.63 -6.01
C ILE A 110 -7.60 -6.32 -4.63
N TYR A 111 -6.66 -6.05 -3.72
CA TYR A 111 -6.73 -6.54 -2.34
C TYR A 111 -8.02 -6.08 -1.65
N LEU A 112 -8.29 -4.77 -1.63
CA LEU A 112 -9.47 -4.18 -0.98
C LEU A 112 -10.78 -4.75 -1.51
N GLN A 113 -10.89 -4.96 -2.83
CA GLN A 113 -12.05 -5.57 -3.46
C GLN A 113 -12.21 -7.05 -3.04
N ALA A 114 -11.11 -7.80 -3.00
CA ALA A 114 -11.12 -9.23 -2.70
C ALA A 114 -11.53 -9.53 -1.25
N ILE A 115 -11.24 -8.63 -0.28
CA ILE A 115 -11.66 -8.77 1.13
C ILE A 115 -13.15 -9.08 1.25
N LYS A 116 -14.00 -8.51 0.39
CA LYS A 116 -15.45 -8.68 0.45
C LYS A 116 -15.88 -10.14 0.38
N ASN A 117 -15.18 -10.95 -0.41
CA ASN A 117 -15.57 -12.32 -0.73
C ASN A 117 -14.50 -13.36 -0.35
N ASN A 118 -13.45 -12.98 0.38
CA ASN A 118 -12.36 -13.88 0.79
C ASN A 118 -12.09 -13.75 2.29
N ASP A 119 -12.46 -14.77 3.07
CA ASP A 119 -12.34 -14.77 4.53
C ASP A 119 -10.88 -14.76 5.02
N GLU A 120 -9.94 -15.30 4.24
CA GLU A 120 -8.52 -15.31 4.59
C GLU A 120 -7.95 -13.89 4.50
N LEU A 121 -8.19 -13.20 3.38
CA LEU A 121 -7.82 -11.78 3.22
C LEU A 121 -8.52 -10.90 4.24
N LYS A 122 -9.79 -11.17 4.56
CA LYS A 122 -10.52 -10.44 5.60
C LYS A 122 -9.88 -10.58 6.99
N LYS A 123 -9.34 -11.75 7.33
CA LYS A 123 -8.59 -11.98 8.57
C LYS A 123 -7.20 -11.34 8.54
N LEU A 124 -6.59 -11.23 7.37
CA LEU A 124 -5.29 -10.58 7.18
C LEU A 124 -5.38 -9.06 7.13
N TYR A 125 -6.52 -8.47 6.78
CA TYR A 125 -6.64 -7.02 6.65
C TYR A 125 -6.31 -6.22 7.93
N PRO A 126 -6.74 -6.64 9.14
CA PRO A 126 -6.28 -6.00 10.37
C PRO A 126 -4.76 -6.06 10.57
N VAL A 127 -4.12 -7.18 10.19
CA VAL A 127 -2.66 -7.33 10.25
C VAL A 127 -1.98 -6.40 9.27
N LEU A 128 -2.48 -6.32 8.02
CA LEU A 128 -1.95 -5.39 7.02
C LEU A 128 -2.06 -3.93 7.47
N LYS A 129 -3.20 -3.56 8.08
CA LYS A 129 -3.42 -2.24 8.66
C LYS A 129 -2.38 -1.95 9.75
N GLU A 130 -2.17 -2.90 10.66
CA GLU A 130 -1.16 -2.79 11.71
C GLU A 130 0.26 -2.68 11.13
N GLU A 131 0.62 -3.50 10.14
CA GLU A 131 1.91 -3.45 9.44
C GLU A 131 2.13 -2.08 8.76
N THR A 132 1.09 -1.53 8.12
CA THR A 132 1.14 -0.22 7.44
C THR A 132 1.35 0.91 8.44
N LEU A 133 0.67 0.87 9.58
CA LEU A 133 0.92 1.81 10.66
C LEU A 133 2.38 1.63 11.13
N HIS A 134 2.81 0.43 11.51
CA HIS A 134 4.19 0.21 11.95
C HIS A 134 5.24 0.64 10.91
N SER A 135 5.01 0.51 9.60
CA SER A 135 5.93 1.01 8.58
C SER A 135 5.96 2.53 8.50
N ASP A 136 4.79 3.18 8.54
CA ASP A 136 4.66 4.64 8.45
C ASP A 136 5.23 5.34 9.70
N TYR A 137 5.30 4.65 10.83
CA TYR A 137 5.61 5.22 12.15
C TYR A 137 6.88 4.64 12.82
N GLY A 138 7.28 3.41 12.49
CA GLY A 138 8.32 2.66 13.21
C GLY A 138 9.71 2.67 12.57
N GLY A 139 9.87 3.31 11.40
CA GLY A 139 11.18 3.48 10.76
C GLY A 139 11.95 4.68 11.31
N ASP A 140 13.28 4.62 11.22
CA ASP A 140 14.19 5.77 11.41
C ASP A 140 13.95 6.80 10.27
N ILE A 141 12.77 7.42 10.25
CA ILE A 141 12.47 8.53 9.34
C ILE A 141 13.29 9.71 9.87
N LYS A 142 14.41 9.97 9.20
CA LYS A 142 15.40 10.99 9.61
C LYS A 142 14.72 12.31 9.97
N GLY A 143 14.64 12.59 11.27
CA GLY A 143 14.20 13.89 11.80
C GLY A 143 12.70 14.03 12.09
N VAL A 144 11.88 12.98 11.93
CA VAL A 144 10.44 13.02 12.19
C VAL A 144 10.09 12.28 13.47
N LYS A 145 9.24 12.86 14.31
CA LYS A 145 8.74 12.18 15.51
C LYS A 145 7.49 11.38 15.16
N LEU A 146 7.32 10.23 15.80
CA LEU A 146 6.11 9.40 15.75
C LEU A 146 4.80 10.22 15.87
N GLY A 147 4.83 11.29 16.66
CA GLY A 147 3.69 12.19 16.88
C GLY A 147 3.31 13.07 15.68
N ASP A 148 4.22 13.28 14.72
CA ASP A 148 4.00 14.18 13.57
C ASP A 148 3.01 13.60 12.56
N PHE A 149 2.77 12.29 12.63
CA PHE A 149 1.82 11.59 11.77
C PHE A 149 0.56 11.12 12.53
N ARG A 150 0.33 11.55 13.78
CA ARG A 150 -0.79 11.07 14.62
C ARG A 150 -2.16 11.10 13.93
N TRP A 151 -2.38 12.04 13.03
CA TRP A 151 -3.61 12.16 12.23
C TRP A 151 -3.85 10.97 11.33
N ASN A 152 -2.83 10.26 10.87
CA ASN A 152 -2.93 9.11 9.98
C ASN A 152 -3.11 7.78 10.77
N THR A 153 -3.64 7.84 12.00
CA THR A 153 -3.85 6.66 12.87
C THR A 153 -5.32 6.28 13.06
N THR A 154 -6.26 7.12 12.61
CA THR A 154 -7.69 6.84 12.78
C THR A 154 -8.21 5.92 11.69
N ASP A 155 -9.22 5.12 12.05
CA ASP A 155 -9.99 4.35 11.08
C ASP A 155 -10.66 5.26 10.05
N PHE A 156 -11.11 6.45 10.49
CA PHE A 156 -11.79 7.40 9.62
C PHE A 156 -10.93 7.80 8.42
N VAL A 157 -9.70 8.29 8.66
CA VAL A 157 -8.85 8.76 7.56
C VAL A 157 -8.40 7.61 6.68
N LEU A 158 -8.13 6.43 7.25
CA LEU A 158 -7.80 5.24 6.49
C LEU A 158 -8.93 4.86 5.53
N TYR A 159 -10.18 4.80 6.02
CA TYR A 159 -11.33 4.48 5.16
C TYR A 159 -11.62 5.58 4.15
N PHE A 160 -11.45 6.85 4.52
CA PHE A 160 -11.59 7.99 3.61
C PHE A 160 -10.58 7.90 2.45
N MET A 161 -9.31 7.66 2.75
CA MET A 161 -8.26 7.49 1.74
C MET A 161 -8.53 6.27 0.86
N ASN A 162 -8.92 5.14 1.46
CA ASN A 162 -9.27 3.93 0.70
C ASN A 162 -10.45 4.17 -0.25
N ALA A 163 -11.46 4.96 0.16
CA ALA A 163 -12.58 5.30 -0.69
C ALA A 163 -12.16 6.14 -1.90
N ILE A 164 -11.25 7.11 -1.73
CA ILE A 164 -10.70 7.89 -2.83
C ILE A 164 -9.86 7.02 -3.76
N ILE A 165 -8.96 6.20 -3.21
CA ILE A 165 -8.11 5.27 -3.98
C ILE A 165 -8.97 4.30 -4.81
N LEU A 166 -10.01 3.71 -4.21
CA LEU A 166 -10.99 2.88 -4.92
C LEU A 166 -11.71 3.67 -6.02
N GLY A 167 -12.10 4.92 -5.75
CA GLY A 167 -12.72 5.80 -6.73
C GLY A 167 -11.80 6.10 -7.92
N CYS A 168 -10.51 6.34 -7.66
CA CYS A 168 -9.50 6.56 -8.69
C CYS A 168 -9.37 5.37 -9.65
N GLU A 169 -9.32 4.14 -9.12
CA GLU A 169 -9.11 2.93 -9.93
C GLU A 169 -10.41 2.38 -10.55
N ILE A 170 -11.54 2.44 -9.84
CA ILE A 170 -12.80 1.80 -10.28
C ILE A 170 -13.65 2.75 -11.13
N LEU A 171 -13.69 4.03 -10.75
CA LEU A 171 -14.52 5.04 -11.42
C LEU A 171 -13.70 5.91 -12.37
N GLU A 172 -12.41 5.62 -12.53
CA GLU A 172 -11.45 6.42 -13.31
C GLU A 172 -11.45 7.90 -12.86
N ALA A 173 -11.69 8.13 -11.56
CA ALA A 173 -11.88 9.48 -11.01
C ALA A 173 -10.57 10.25 -10.77
N ARG A 174 -9.42 9.64 -11.05
CA ARG A 174 -8.08 10.18 -10.73
C ARG A 174 -7.86 11.57 -11.32
N ASP A 175 -8.11 11.76 -12.61
CA ASP A 175 -7.93 13.04 -13.28
C ASP A 175 -8.80 14.14 -12.68
N ASN A 176 -10.03 13.79 -12.28
CA ASN A 176 -10.94 14.73 -11.63
C ASN A 176 -10.40 15.16 -10.26
N PHE A 177 -9.92 14.22 -9.46
CA PHE A 177 -9.31 14.54 -8.17
C PHE A 177 -8.01 15.33 -8.31
N TRP A 178 -7.18 15.04 -9.32
CA TRP A 178 -5.99 15.83 -9.64
C TRP A 178 -6.32 17.27 -10.02
N GLN A 179 -7.34 17.49 -10.85
CA GLN A 179 -7.82 18.83 -11.20
C GLN A 179 -8.35 19.62 -9.99
N ASN A 180 -8.79 18.91 -8.94
CA ASN A 180 -9.31 19.48 -7.70
C ASN A 180 -8.37 19.23 -6.50
N ARG A 181 -7.07 19.01 -6.76
CA ARG A 181 -6.09 18.61 -5.73
C ARG A 181 -6.00 19.61 -4.57
N ASP A 182 -6.02 20.90 -4.85
CA ASP A 182 -5.95 21.95 -3.82
C ASP A 182 -7.13 21.88 -2.85
N PHE A 183 -8.32 21.54 -3.35
CA PHE A 183 -9.49 21.33 -2.50
C PHE A 183 -9.31 20.10 -1.60
N LEU A 184 -8.79 18.99 -2.14
CA LEU A 184 -8.51 17.80 -1.33
C LEU A 184 -7.49 18.07 -0.23
N ILE A 185 -6.47 18.91 -0.49
CA ILE A 185 -5.51 19.34 0.53
C ILE A 185 -6.24 20.08 1.65
N LYS A 186 -7.14 21.02 1.32
CA LYS A 186 -7.93 21.74 2.32
C LYS A 186 -8.87 20.82 3.12
N VAL A 187 -9.42 19.78 2.49
CA VAL A 187 -10.20 18.74 3.20
C VAL A 187 -9.34 18.01 4.21
N MET A 188 -8.10 17.64 3.85
CA MET A 188 -7.18 16.97 4.76
C MET A 188 -6.73 17.87 5.91
N MET A 189 -6.50 19.16 5.65
CA MET A 189 -6.22 20.11 6.73
C MET A 189 -7.39 20.28 7.70
N LEU A 190 -8.61 20.39 7.16
CA LEU A 190 -9.82 20.46 7.99
C LEU A 190 -9.97 19.20 8.86
N TYR A 191 -9.66 18.04 8.30
CA TYR A 191 -9.59 16.79 9.06
C TYR A 191 -8.59 16.89 10.23
N PHE A 192 -7.38 17.41 9.98
CA PHE A 192 -6.37 17.58 11.04
C PHE A 192 -6.84 18.50 12.18
N ASP A 193 -7.52 19.59 11.83
CA ASP A 193 -8.09 20.52 12.82
C ASP A 193 -9.19 19.85 13.66
N TYR A 194 -10.09 19.10 13.02
CA TYR A 194 -11.16 18.38 13.73
C TYR A 194 -10.63 17.24 14.61
N TYR A 195 -9.56 16.56 14.18
CA TYR A 195 -8.88 15.56 14.99
C TYR A 195 -8.25 16.20 16.24
N ASP A 196 -7.56 17.33 16.09
CA ASP A 196 -6.93 18.05 17.21
C ASP A 196 -7.96 18.54 18.24
N GLU A 197 -9.16 18.88 17.78
CA GLU A 197 -10.31 19.25 18.62
C GLU A 197 -11.03 18.05 19.25
N GLY A 198 -10.61 16.81 18.96
CA GLY A 198 -11.25 15.58 19.45
C GLY A 198 -12.63 15.32 18.84
N LYS A 199 -12.95 15.95 17.71
CA LYS A 199 -14.22 15.81 17.00
C LYS A 199 -14.26 14.60 16.07
N ILE A 200 -13.10 14.04 15.74
CA ILE A 200 -12.97 12.79 14.99
C ILE A 200 -12.27 11.77 15.87
N LYS A 201 -12.83 10.55 15.90
CA LYS A 201 -12.34 9.41 16.68
C LYS A 201 -11.60 8.43 15.77
#